data_AF-A0A014NBJ9-F1
#
_entry.id   AF-A0A014NBJ9-F1
#
_cell.length_a   1.000
_cell.length_b   1.000
_cell.length_c   1.000
_cell.angle_alpha   90.00
_cell.angle_beta   90.00
_cell.angle_gamma   90.00
#
_symmetry.space_group_name_H-M   'P 1'
#
loop_
_entity.id
_entity.type
_entity.pdbx_description
1 polymer ?
#
loop_
_entity_poly.entity_id
_entity_poly.type
_entity_poly.pdbx_seq_one_letter_code
_entity_poly.pdbx_strand_id
1 'polypeptide(L)'
;MVDIHYSLSDRIRYYWPNSRISSAFESLVANLSITDIPLGLLSQYLPRQFQQVLSGSLRPDPHSLIIDKIQDVLRDYAFGCEPQINPTKEVSHA
;
A
#
# COMPACT_ATOMS: atom_id res chain seq x y z
N MET A 1 -10.74 -21.20 6.25
CA MET A 1 -9.37 -20.61 6.27
C MET A 1 -9.24 -19.38 5.37
N VAL A 2 -10.08 -19.22 4.33
CA VAL A 2 -10.10 -18.01 3.49
C VAL A 2 -10.58 -16.76 4.26
N ASP A 3 -11.63 -16.90 5.08
CA ASP A 3 -12.29 -15.75 5.71
C ASP A 3 -11.40 -14.99 6.70
N ILE A 4 -10.52 -15.70 7.43
CA ILE A 4 -9.64 -15.07 8.42
C ILE A 4 -8.61 -14.12 7.78
N HIS A 5 -8.27 -14.33 6.50
CA HIS A 5 -7.22 -13.57 5.81
C HIS A 5 -7.77 -12.61 4.76
N TYR A 6 -8.88 -12.95 4.10
CA TYR A 6 -9.35 -12.23 2.91
C TYR A 6 -10.77 -11.67 3.05
N SER A 7 -11.47 -11.90 4.16
CA SER A 7 -12.78 -11.29 4.38
C SER A 7 -12.67 -9.77 4.50
N LEU A 8 -13.50 -9.04 3.76
CA LEU A 8 -13.61 -7.58 3.83
C LEU A 8 -14.07 -7.07 5.21
N SER A 9 -14.57 -7.95 6.09
CA SER A 9 -14.88 -7.59 7.48
C SER A 9 -13.63 -7.33 8.33
N ASP A 10 -12.45 -7.72 7.86
CA ASP A 10 -11.14 -7.44 8.45
C ASP A 10 -11.06 -7.79 9.95
N ARG A 11 -11.54 -8.99 10.33
CA ARG A 11 -11.54 -9.42 11.74
C ARG A 11 -10.13 -9.66 12.28
N ILE A 12 -9.12 -9.75 11.40
CA ILE A 12 -7.72 -9.86 11.78
C ILE A 12 -7.19 -8.61 12.50
N ARG A 13 -7.78 -7.43 12.29
CA ARG A 13 -7.32 -6.18 12.94
C ARG A 13 -7.26 -6.24 14.46
N TYR A 14 -8.14 -7.02 15.09
CA TYR A 14 -8.21 -7.16 16.54
C TYR A 14 -7.03 -7.95 17.13
N TYR A 15 -6.25 -8.64 16.28
CA TYR A 15 -5.13 -9.46 16.70
C TYR A 15 -3.79 -8.73 16.65
N TRP A 16 -3.69 -7.56 15.99
CA TRP A 16 -2.44 -6.79 15.94
C TRP A 16 -1.82 -6.44 17.31
N PRO A 17 -2.62 -6.13 18.36
CA PRO A 17 -2.06 -5.87 19.70
C PRO A 17 -1.55 -7.12 20.43
N ASN A 18 -1.75 -8.33 19.89
CA ASN A 18 -1.27 -9.55 20.51
C ASN A 18 0.26 -9.61 20.45
N SER A 19 0.91 -9.84 21.60
CA SER A 19 2.38 -9.82 21.73
C SER A 19 3.10 -10.78 20.80
N ARG A 20 2.56 -11.98 20.58
CA ARG A 20 3.16 -12.95 19.65
C ARG A 20 3.13 -12.45 18.21
N ILE A 21 2.07 -11.74 17.83
CA ILE A 21 1.90 -11.20 16.49
C ILE A 21 2.77 -9.96 16.29
N SER A 22 2.80 -9.05 17.26
CA SER A 22 3.66 -7.86 17.19
C SER A 22 5.14 -8.24 17.12
N SER A 23 5.62 -9.18 17.95
CA SER A 23 7.01 -9.65 17.87
C SER A 23 7.35 -10.32 16.54
N ALA A 24 6.40 -11.09 15.97
CA ALA A 24 6.60 -11.73 14.67
C ALA A 24 6.66 -10.68 13.54
N PHE A 25 5.81 -9.67 13.60
CA PHE A 25 5.81 -8.55 12.65
C PHE A 25 7.10 -7.72 12.75
N GLU A 26 7.54 -7.37 13.95
CA GLU A 26 8.81 -6.66 14.17
C GLU A 26 10.00 -7.44 13.61
N SER A 27 10.05 -8.75 13.85
CA SER A 27 11.09 -9.62 13.31
C SER A 27 11.07 -9.65 11.77
N LEU A 28 9.88 -9.71 11.16
CA LEU A 28 9.72 -9.65 9.71
C LEU A 28 10.23 -8.32 9.14
N VAL A 29 9.81 -7.20 9.74
CA VAL A 29 10.25 -5.86 9.29
C VAL A 29 11.76 -5.73 9.43
N ALA A 30 12.33 -6.13 10.56
CA ALA A 30 13.79 -6.08 10.77
C ALA A 30 14.57 -6.87 9.71
N ASN A 31 14.13 -8.09 9.38
CA ASN A 31 14.76 -8.91 8.35
C ASN A 31 14.69 -8.27 6.96
N LEU A 32 13.54 -7.68 6.62
CA LEU A 32 13.36 -7.00 5.34
C LEU A 32 14.05 -5.63 5.28
N SER A 33 14.29 -4.97 6.41
CA SER A 33 14.99 -3.68 6.44
C SER A 33 16.49 -3.78 6.14
N ILE A 34 17.09 -4.95 6.33
CA ILE A 34 18.53 -5.19 6.05
C ILE A 34 18.77 -5.89 4.71
N THR A 35 17.71 -6.15 3.94
CA THR A 35 17.78 -6.88 2.67
C THR A 35 17.17 -6.02 1.57
N ASP A 36 17.87 -5.87 0.44
CA ASP A 36 17.30 -5.21 -0.73
C ASP A 36 16.20 -6.09 -1.34
N ILE A 37 14.98 -5.56 -1.43
CA ILE A 37 13.84 -6.29 -1.98
C ILE A 37 13.95 -6.32 -3.52
N PRO A 38 14.06 -7.50 -4.16
CA PRO A 38 14.11 -7.59 -5.62
C PRO A 38 12.86 -7.01 -6.28
N LEU A 39 13.05 -6.21 -7.33
CA LEU A 39 11.94 -5.57 -8.07
C LEU A 39 10.93 -6.57 -8.62
N GLY A 40 11.38 -7.76 -9.03
CA GLY A 40 10.47 -8.83 -9.50
C GLY A 40 9.49 -9.29 -8.41
N LEU A 41 9.92 -9.33 -7.14
CA LEU A 41 9.03 -9.66 -6.02
C LEU A 41 8.05 -8.53 -5.75
N LEU A 42 8.49 -7.27 -5.83
CA LEU A 42 7.57 -6.13 -5.74
C LEU A 42 6.52 -6.16 -6.84
N SER A 43 6.91 -6.44 -8.09
CA SER A 43 5.97 -6.56 -9.20
C SER A 43 4.93 -7.68 -8.96
N GLN A 44 5.34 -8.79 -8.35
CA GLN A 44 4.46 -9.93 -8.09
C GLN A 44 3.47 -9.68 -6.94
N TYR A 45 3.93 -9.09 -5.83
CA TYR A 45 3.15 -8.99 -4.59
C TYR A 45 2.58 -7.60 -4.31
N LEU A 46 3.23 -6.53 -4.79
CA LEU A 46 2.86 -5.13 -4.57
C LEU A 46 2.90 -4.33 -5.90
N PRO A 47 2.08 -4.70 -6.90
CA PRO A 47 2.20 -4.18 -8.26
C PRO A 47 1.99 -2.67 -8.39
N ARG A 48 1.17 -2.04 -7.53
CA ARG A 48 1.00 -0.57 -7.51
C ARG A 48 2.25 0.12 -6.97
N GLN A 49 2.76 -0.35 -5.84
CA GLN A 49 3.98 0.18 -5.22
C GLN A 49 5.19 -0.02 -6.12
N PHE A 50 5.25 -1.12 -6.87
CA PHE A 50 6.29 -1.34 -7.88
C PHE A 50 6.36 -0.21 -8.92
N GLN A 51 5.21 0.28 -9.43
CA GLN A 51 5.19 1.41 -10.36
C GLN A 51 5.72 2.71 -9.72
N GLN A 52 5.43 2.92 -8.43
CA GLN A 52 5.92 4.08 -7.68
C GLN A 52 7.43 3.98 -7.40
N VAL A 53 7.94 2.78 -7.14
CA VAL A 53 9.38 2.55 -7.00
C VAL A 53 10.10 2.78 -8.32
N LEU A 54 9.54 2.31 -9.44
CA LEU A 54 10.12 2.55 -10.78
C LEU A 54 10.14 4.03 -11.16
N SER A 55 9.13 4.81 -10.78
CA SER A 55 9.08 6.25 -11.04
C SER A 55 9.95 7.08 -10.08
N GLY A 56 10.57 6.44 -9.08
CA GLY A 56 11.39 7.09 -8.06
C GLY A 56 10.58 7.86 -7.01
N SER A 57 9.25 7.71 -6.99
CA SER A 57 8.37 8.39 -6.03
C SER A 57 8.27 7.65 -4.69
N LEU A 58 8.69 6.37 -4.63
CA LEU A 58 8.62 5.52 -3.45
C LEU A 58 9.93 4.77 -3.21
N ARG A 59 10.37 4.70 -1.95
CA ARG A 59 11.52 3.87 -1.54
C ARG A 59 11.07 2.42 -1.34
N PRO A 60 11.84 1.42 -1.81
CA PRO A 60 11.49 0.00 -1.69
C PRO A 60 11.82 -0.58 -0.30
N ASP A 61 11.60 0.18 0.77
CA ASP A 61 11.76 -0.32 2.15
C ASP A 61 10.41 -0.74 2.77
N PRO A 62 10.38 -1.70 3.71
CA PRO A 62 9.14 -2.29 4.20
C PRO A 62 8.15 -1.27 4.77
N HIS A 63 8.64 -0.28 5.51
CA HIS A 63 7.78 0.69 6.16
C HIS A 63 7.16 1.64 5.14
N SER A 64 7.95 2.15 4.19
CA SER A 64 7.44 3.00 3.10
C SER A 64 6.40 2.25 2.25
N LEU A 65 6.62 0.98 1.95
CA LEU A 65 5.67 0.15 1.20
C LEU A 65 4.34 -0.05 1.94
N ILE A 66 4.37 -0.29 3.25
CA ILE A 66 3.17 -0.43 4.08
C ILE A 66 2.38 0.88 4.09
N ILE A 67 3.05 2.02 4.29
CA ILE A 67 2.41 3.34 4.34
C ILE A 67 1.81 3.70 2.98
N ASP A 68 2.52 3.50 1.86
CA ASP A 68 1.95 3.76 0.53
C ASP A 68 0.71 2.90 0.26
N LYS A 69 0.68 1.66 0.77
CA LYS A 69 -0.50 0.80 0.64
C LYS A 69 -1.71 1.33 1.41
N ILE A 70 -1.50 1.94 2.57
CA ILE A 70 -2.56 2.61 3.33
C ILE A 70 -2.98 3.89 2.58
N GLN A 71 -2.01 4.64 2.04
CA GLN A 71 -2.26 5.85 1.27
C GLN A 71 -3.05 5.61 -0.02
N ASP A 72 -2.97 4.42 -0.64
CA ASP A 72 -3.87 4.04 -1.75
C ASP A 72 -5.34 4.28 -1.39
N VAL A 73 -5.79 3.81 -0.22
CA VAL A 73 -7.17 4.00 0.24
C VAL A 73 -7.43 5.45 0.58
N LEU A 74 -6.50 6.11 1.29
CA LEU A 74 -6.68 7.52 1.67
C LEU A 74 -6.75 8.46 0.47
N ARG A 75 -6.06 8.15 -0.63
CA ARG A 75 -6.14 8.91 -1.89
C ARG A 75 -7.54 8.86 -2.50
N ASP A 76 -8.23 7.72 -2.42
CA ASP A 76 -9.60 7.60 -2.90
C ASP A 76 -10.57 8.46 -2.07
N TYR A 77 -10.39 8.48 -0.74
CA TYR A 77 -11.14 9.38 0.14
C TYR A 77 -10.83 10.86 -0.14
N ALA A 78 -9.55 11.21 -0.29
CA ALA A 78 -9.13 12.57 -0.61
C ALA A 78 -9.75 13.06 -1.93
N PHE A 79 -9.79 12.20 -2.96
CA PHE A 79 -10.46 12.50 -4.22
C PHE A 79 -11.96 12.76 -4.04
N GLY A 80 -12.63 12.03 -3.15
CA GLY A 80 -14.04 12.26 -2.84
C GLY A 80 -14.31 13.55 -2.03
N CYS A 81 -13.38 13.94 -1.16
CA CYS A 81 -13.50 15.15 -0.34
C CYS A 81 -13.09 16.43 -1.07
N GLU A 82 -12.04 16.34 -1.88
CA GLU A 82 -11.50 17.42 -2.72
C GLU A 82 -11.44 16.93 -4.17
N PRO A 83 -12.61 16.83 -4.84
CA PRO A 83 -12.63 16.47 -6.24
C PRO A 83 -11.86 17.54 -7.01
N GLN A 84 -10.73 17.14 -7.60
CA GLN A 84 -10.02 17.98 -8.55
C GLN A 84 -10.97 18.24 -9.71
N ILE A 85 -11.60 19.42 -9.72
CA ILE A 85 -12.33 19.92 -10.87
C ILE A 85 -11.25 20.21 -11.91
N ASN A 86 -10.85 19.20 -12.67
CA ASN A 86 -10.19 19.44 -13.94
C ASN A 86 -11.27 20.09 -14.81
N PRO A 87 -11.18 21.39 -15.15
CA PRO A 87 -12.06 21.93 -16.16
C PRO A 87 -11.76 21.12 -17.41
N THR A 88 -12.69 20.24 -17.78
CA THR A 88 -12.70 19.62 -19.09
C THR A 88 -12.50 20.76 -20.07
N LYS A 89 -11.35 20.81 -20.74
CA LYS A 89 -11.21 21.66 -21.92
C LYS A 89 -12.31 21.17 -22.85
N GLU A 90 -13.42 21.91 -22.91
CA GLU A 90 -14.38 21.76 -23.98
C GLU A 90 -13.56 21.88 -25.26
N VAL A 91 -13.41 20.76 -25.96
CA VAL A 91 -12.80 20.75 -27.27
C VAL A 91 -13.82 21.48 -28.14
N SER A 92 -13.61 22.79 -28.32
CA SER A 92 -14.40 23.60 -29.23
C SER A 92 -14.13 23.08 -30.63
N HIS A 93 -15.04 22.23 -31.11
CA HIS A 93 -15.16 21.93 -32.53
C HIS A 93 -15.94 23.09 -33.15
N ALA A 94 -15.22 24.18 -33.44
CA ALA A 94 -15.60 25.22 -34.39
C ALA A 94 -14.59 25.23 -35.53
#